data_AF-A0A8S2NXQ2-F1
#
_entry.id   AF-A0A8S2NXQ2-F1
#
_cell.length_a   1.000
_cell.length_b   1.000
_cell.length_c   1.000
_cell.angle_alpha   90.00
_cell.angle_beta   90.00
_cell.angle_gamma   90.00
#
_symmetry.space_group_name_H-M   'P 1'
#
loop_
_entity.id
_entity.type
_entity.pdbx_description
1 polymer ?
#
loop_
_entity_poly.entity_id
_entity_poly.type
_entity_poly.pdbx_seq_one_letter_code
_entity_poly.pdbx_strand_id
1 'polypeptide(L)'
;MGGALAVHVAKQNATLIDALCVIDVVEGSALESLNSMQCFLSSRPKQFSTPEQAVEYMVRSGQVRNVESARVSVIGQIQPMINIQSNEEISSTAAATSNSTLPEVSHLCETVREEDEEQEQDNNDNHNSSIDTQKPTSSNVSNEINKYTWRIDLSKTEKFWKGWFSGLSKLFLSCECPKLLLLAGVDRLDRDLTVGQMQGKFQMHVVPKSGHAVHEDAPEQVADCIASFLVRHKLVQPNDDSFQGTLPGC
;
A
#
# COMPACT_ATOMS: atom_id res chain seq x y z
N MET A 1 4.91 8.93 2.34
CA MET A 1 3.82 9.89 2.05
C MET A 1 2.72 9.81 3.11
N GLY A 2 2.02 8.67 3.28
CA GLY A 2 0.91 8.55 4.24
C GLY A 2 1.25 9.00 5.66
N GLY A 3 2.40 8.56 6.19
CA GLY A 3 2.87 9.00 7.51
C GLY A 3 3.06 10.51 7.65
N ALA A 4 3.57 11.18 6.61
CA ALA A 4 3.71 12.64 6.60
C ALA A 4 2.35 13.35 6.69
N LEU A 5 1.39 12.91 5.86
CA LEU A 5 0.03 13.45 5.89
C LEU A 5 -0.64 13.22 7.24
N ALA A 6 -0.48 12.04 7.83
CA ALA A 6 -1.00 11.75 9.17
C ALA A 6 -0.48 12.73 10.23
N VAL A 7 0.81 13.07 10.19
CA VAL A 7 1.40 14.08 11.10
C VAL A 7 0.81 15.47 10.85
N HIS A 8 0.67 15.89 9.60
CA HIS A 8 0.07 17.20 9.28
C HIS A 8 -1.39 17.28 9.76
N VAL A 9 -2.17 16.24 9.53
CA VAL A 9 -3.57 16.15 9.99
C VAL A 9 -3.64 16.16 11.50
N ALA A 10 -2.79 15.38 12.18
CA ALA A 10 -2.75 15.32 13.64
C ALA A 10 -2.37 16.67 14.26
N LYS A 11 -1.46 17.42 13.64
CA LYS A 11 -1.12 18.76 14.13
C LYS A 11 -2.26 19.76 13.99
N GLN A 12 -3.03 19.68 12.91
CA GLN A 12 -4.17 20.58 12.67
C GLN A 12 -5.38 20.24 13.54
N ASN A 13 -5.58 18.95 13.85
CA ASN A 13 -6.77 18.44 14.54
C ASN A 13 -6.43 17.79 15.89
N ALA A 14 -5.58 18.45 16.69
CA ALA A 14 -5.02 17.85 17.92
C ALA A 14 -6.08 17.34 18.91
N THR A 15 -7.25 17.96 18.97
CA THR A 15 -8.34 17.56 19.90
C THR A 15 -9.13 16.34 19.44
N LEU A 16 -8.97 15.89 18.19
CA LEU A 16 -9.70 14.76 17.61
C LEU A 16 -8.86 13.50 17.48
N ILE A 17 -7.56 13.57 17.77
CA ILE A 17 -6.62 12.48 17.54
C ILE A 17 -6.12 11.93 18.87
N ASP A 18 -6.59 10.74 19.23
CA ASP A 18 -6.19 10.06 20.47
C ASP A 18 -4.77 9.46 20.38
N ALA A 19 -4.29 9.14 19.19
CA ALA A 19 -2.96 8.61 18.95
C ALA A 19 -2.49 8.79 17.52
N LEU A 20 -1.17 8.79 17.31
CA LEU A 20 -0.52 8.91 16.00
C LEU A 20 0.50 7.78 15.79
N CYS A 21 0.30 6.98 14.75
CA CYS A 21 1.25 5.96 14.30
C CYS A 21 1.85 6.37 12.95
N VAL A 22 3.19 6.36 12.86
CA VAL A 22 3.93 6.63 11.63
C VAL A 22 4.80 5.42 11.31
N ILE A 23 4.76 4.95 10.05
CA ILE A 23 5.49 3.76 9.60
C ILE A 23 6.52 4.17 8.55
N ASP A 24 7.78 3.83 8.81
CA ASP A 24 8.96 3.95 7.94
C ASP A 24 9.11 5.31 7.26
N VAL A 25 8.88 6.40 8.01
CA VAL A 25 9.10 7.77 7.54
C VAL A 25 9.95 8.54 8.55
N VAL A 26 11.10 9.03 8.09
CA VAL A 26 11.95 9.97 8.82
C VAL A 26 12.38 11.08 7.86
N GLU A 27 12.38 12.34 8.32
CA GLU A 27 12.65 13.50 7.47
C GLU A 27 13.99 13.42 6.73
N GLY A 28 15.09 13.17 7.46
CA GLY A 28 16.44 13.17 6.88
C GLY A 28 16.58 12.15 5.74
N SER A 29 16.28 10.88 6.01
CA SER A 29 16.35 9.80 5.02
C SER A 29 15.34 9.97 3.88
N ALA A 30 14.15 10.52 4.15
CA ALA A 30 13.16 10.81 3.12
C ALA A 30 13.67 11.87 2.14
N LEU A 31 14.22 12.98 2.63
CA LEU A 31 14.75 14.06 1.80
C LEU A 31 15.95 13.62 0.94
N GLU A 32 16.85 12.82 1.52
CA GLU A 32 17.99 12.25 0.78
C GLU A 32 17.52 11.32 -0.36
N SER A 33 16.47 10.53 -0.09
CA SER A 33 15.91 9.58 -1.05
C SER A 33 15.09 10.21 -2.18
N LEU A 34 14.69 11.49 -2.07
CA LEU A 34 13.91 12.14 -3.13
C LEU A 34 14.66 12.19 -4.46
N ASN A 35 15.98 12.36 -4.43
CA ASN A 35 16.81 12.44 -5.64
C ASN A 35 16.87 11.12 -6.41
N SER A 36 16.84 9.98 -5.71
CA SER A 36 16.88 8.65 -6.34
C SER A 36 15.48 8.15 -6.75
N MET A 37 14.43 8.70 -6.14
CA MET A 37 13.04 8.29 -6.39
C MET A 37 12.63 8.51 -7.85
N GLN A 38 13.09 9.58 -8.52
CA GLN A 38 12.76 9.80 -9.93
C GLN A 38 13.37 8.74 -10.86
N CYS A 39 14.63 8.37 -10.61
CA CYS A 39 15.29 7.29 -11.32
C CYS A 39 14.56 5.96 -11.10
N PHE A 40 14.14 5.70 -9.86
CA PHE A 40 13.35 4.52 -9.50
C PHE A 40 12.00 4.48 -10.23
N LEU A 41 11.21 5.56 -10.19
CA LEU A 41 9.90 5.61 -10.84
C LEU A 41 10.01 5.48 -12.36
N SER A 42 11.09 6.01 -12.94
CA SER A 42 11.35 5.96 -14.38
C SER A 42 11.71 4.56 -14.86
N SER A 43 12.40 3.77 -14.03
CA SER A 43 12.83 2.40 -14.37
C SER A 43 11.73 1.34 -14.28
N ARG A 44 10.58 1.68 -13.66
CA ARG A 44 9.43 0.76 -13.57
C ARG A 44 8.85 0.44 -14.96
N PRO A 45 8.38 -0.80 -15.19
CA PRO A 45 7.61 -1.16 -16.38
C PRO A 45 6.45 -0.19 -16.57
N LYS A 46 6.20 0.25 -17.81
CA LYS A 46 5.12 1.20 -18.11
C LYS A 46 3.75 0.54 -18.22
N GLN A 47 3.75 -0.75 -18.53
CA GLN A 47 2.55 -1.55 -18.74
C GLN A 47 2.80 -2.99 -18.31
N PHE A 48 1.73 -3.68 -17.94
CA PHE A 48 1.68 -5.10 -17.64
C PHE A 48 0.60 -5.76 -18.50
N SER A 49 0.84 -6.99 -18.95
CA SER A 49 -0.14 -7.74 -19.75
C SER A 49 -1.26 -8.30 -18.89
N THR A 50 -0.96 -8.68 -17.65
CA THR A 50 -1.93 -9.21 -16.68
C THR A 50 -1.62 -8.67 -15.27
N PRO A 51 -2.58 -8.71 -14.34
CA PRO A 51 -2.34 -8.34 -12.95
C PRO A 51 -1.26 -9.22 -12.28
N GLU A 52 -1.21 -10.51 -12.61
CA GLU A 52 -0.24 -11.46 -12.04
C GLU A 52 1.19 -11.09 -12.41
N GLN A 53 1.41 -10.55 -13.63
CA GLN A 53 2.72 -10.05 -14.03
C GLN A 53 3.14 -8.83 -13.19
N ALA A 54 2.19 -7.97 -12.81
CA ALA A 54 2.46 -6.85 -11.92
C ALA A 54 2.81 -7.35 -10.51
N VAL A 55 2.09 -8.34 -9.99
CA VAL A 55 2.39 -9.00 -8.71
C VAL A 55 3.79 -9.61 -8.73
N GLU A 56 4.12 -10.37 -9.77
CA GLU A 56 5.46 -10.97 -9.95
C GLU A 56 6.55 -9.90 -9.95
N TYR A 57 6.34 -8.80 -10.68
CA TYR A 57 7.29 -7.68 -10.71
C TYR A 57 7.49 -7.06 -9.32
N MET A 58 6.42 -6.83 -8.56
CA MET A 58 6.48 -6.21 -7.23
C MET A 58 7.28 -7.07 -6.24
N VAL A 59 7.07 -8.40 -6.28
CA VAL A 59 7.83 -9.36 -5.47
C VAL A 59 9.28 -9.44 -5.92
N ARG A 60 9.53 -9.63 -7.22
CA ARG A 60 10.88 -9.81 -7.77
C ARG A 60 11.75 -8.55 -7.63
N SER A 61 11.17 -7.37 -7.73
CA SER A 61 11.88 -6.09 -7.52
C SER A 61 12.14 -5.78 -6.04
N GLY A 62 11.54 -6.55 -5.12
CA GLY A 62 11.69 -6.35 -3.68
C GLY A 62 10.93 -5.12 -3.14
N GLN A 63 9.94 -4.60 -3.88
CA GLN A 63 9.05 -3.56 -3.36
C GLN A 63 8.18 -4.09 -2.23
N VAL A 64 7.66 -5.31 -2.40
CA VAL A 64 6.90 -6.06 -1.40
C VAL A 64 7.51 -7.46 -1.34
N ARG A 65 7.79 -7.97 -0.15
CA ARG A 65 8.39 -9.29 0.10
C ARG A 65 7.33 -10.36 0.36
N ASN A 66 6.20 -9.96 0.94
CA ASN A 66 5.08 -10.86 1.20
C ASN A 66 4.23 -11.08 -0.06
N VAL A 67 4.26 -12.30 -0.59
CA VAL A 67 3.51 -12.68 -1.80
C VAL A 67 2.00 -12.60 -1.58
N GLU A 68 1.52 -12.98 -0.40
CA GLU A 68 0.09 -12.95 -0.06
C GLU A 68 -0.42 -11.51 -0.07
N SER A 69 0.29 -10.60 0.61
CA SER A 69 -0.04 -9.18 0.63
C SER A 69 0.00 -8.58 -0.79
N ALA A 70 1.04 -8.90 -1.57
CA ALA A 70 1.19 -8.40 -2.94
C ALA A 70 0.03 -8.83 -3.86
N ARG A 71 -0.49 -10.06 -3.72
CA ARG A 71 -1.64 -10.54 -4.52
C ARG A 71 -2.89 -9.69 -4.32
N VAL A 72 -3.07 -9.11 -3.14
CA VAL A 72 -4.22 -8.26 -2.82
C VAL A 72 -3.92 -6.78 -3.11
N SER A 73 -2.76 -6.28 -2.65
CA SER A 73 -2.45 -4.84 -2.67
C SER A 73 -2.14 -4.30 -4.06
N VAL A 74 -1.54 -5.10 -4.94
CA VAL A 74 -1.07 -4.65 -6.26
C VAL A 74 -2.23 -4.26 -7.18
N ILE A 75 -3.40 -4.87 -7.03
CA ILE A 75 -4.61 -4.52 -7.79
C ILE A 75 -5.00 -3.05 -7.57
N GLY A 76 -4.79 -2.54 -6.34
CA GLY A 76 -5.00 -1.13 -6.02
C GLY A 76 -3.97 -0.19 -6.65
N GLN A 77 -2.80 -0.70 -7.07
CA GLN A 77 -1.71 0.10 -7.64
C GLN A 77 -1.75 0.18 -9.18
N ILE A 78 -2.50 -0.69 -9.83
CA ILE A 78 -2.67 -0.74 -11.29
C ILE A 78 -4.10 -0.42 -11.71
N GLN A 79 -4.29 -0.11 -12.98
CA GLN A 79 -5.61 0.07 -13.61
C GLN A 79 -5.60 -0.45 -15.06
N PRO A 80 -6.73 -0.93 -15.58
CA PRO A 80 -6.83 -1.30 -16.99
C PRO A 80 -6.65 -0.06 -17.88
N MET A 81 -5.95 -0.23 -19.00
CA MET A 81 -5.88 0.77 -20.05
C MET A 81 -7.18 0.71 -20.85
N ILE A 82 -8.10 1.65 -20.60
CA ILE A 82 -9.28 1.81 -21.44
C ILE A 82 -8.80 2.41 -22.76
N ASN A 83 -8.79 1.61 -23.82
CA ASN A 83 -8.51 2.09 -25.15
C ASN A 83 -9.76 2.80 -25.65
N ILE A 84 -9.90 4.09 -25.32
CA ILE A 84 -10.87 4.94 -26.01
C ILE A 84 -10.34 5.04 -27.45
N GLN A 85 -10.86 4.21 -28.34
CA GLN A 85 -10.71 4.42 -29.77
C GLN A 85 -11.34 5.79 -30.05
N SER A 86 -10.51 6.82 -30.13
CA SER A 86 -10.93 8.16 -30.54
C SER A 86 -11.24 8.14 -32.04
N ASN A 87 -12.44 7.70 -32.39
CA ASN A 87 -13.13 8.26 -33.54
C ASN A 87 -13.83 9.52 -33.05
N GLU A 88 -13.18 10.66 -33.21
CA GLU A 88 -13.84 11.94 -33.54
C GLU A 88 -12.77 13.02 -33.81
N GLU A 89 -12.40 13.15 -35.08
CA GLU A 89 -12.04 14.45 -35.62
C GLU A 89 -13.30 15.31 -35.69
N ILE A 90 -13.44 16.30 -34.81
CA ILE A 90 -14.17 17.53 -35.14
C ILE A 90 -13.34 18.72 -34.69
N SER A 91 -12.88 19.46 -35.70
CA SER A 91 -12.23 20.77 -35.58
C SER A 91 -13.15 21.83 -34.99
N SER A 92 -12.55 22.65 -34.12
CA SER A 92 -12.75 24.09 -33.96
C SER A 92 -14.02 24.66 -33.31
N THR A 93 -13.75 25.48 -32.28
CA THR A 93 -14.48 26.65 -31.75
C THR A 93 -15.80 26.45 -30.99
N ALA A 94 -15.75 26.60 -29.66
CA ALA A 94 -16.71 27.41 -28.90
C ALA A 94 -16.21 27.67 -27.47
N ALA A 95 -16.47 28.90 -27.00
CA ALA A 95 -16.03 29.46 -25.74
C ALA A 95 -16.83 28.97 -24.51
N ALA A 96 -16.21 29.15 -23.35
CA ALA A 96 -16.71 29.18 -21.97
C ALA A 96 -18.21 28.93 -21.71
N THR A 97 -18.53 28.04 -20.77
CA THR A 97 -19.39 28.31 -19.58
C THR A 97 -19.31 27.14 -18.60
N SER A 98 -19.09 27.47 -17.33
CA SER A 98 -19.18 26.62 -16.14
C SER A 98 -20.56 25.97 -15.97
N ASN A 99 -20.62 24.69 -15.61
CA ASN A 99 -21.55 24.17 -14.59
C ASN A 99 -21.17 22.75 -14.12
N SER A 100 -21.30 22.56 -12.81
CA SER A 100 -21.02 21.37 -12.03
C SER A 100 -22.02 20.24 -12.28
N THR A 101 -21.53 19.01 -12.54
CA THR A 101 -22.15 17.78 -12.02
C THR A 101 -21.10 16.66 -12.00
N LEU A 102 -20.84 16.11 -10.81
CA LEU A 102 -19.95 14.96 -10.60
C LEU A 102 -20.60 13.69 -11.19
N PRO A 103 -19.88 12.85 -11.94
CA PRO A 103 -20.39 11.53 -12.29
C PRO A 103 -20.21 10.57 -11.10
N GLU A 104 -21.29 9.86 -10.82
CA GLU A 104 -21.48 8.86 -9.78
C GLU A 104 -20.52 7.68 -9.98
N VAL A 105 -19.63 7.45 -8.99
CA VAL A 105 -18.67 6.33 -9.03
C VAL A 105 -19.37 5.09 -8.51
N SER A 106 -19.73 4.18 -9.41
CA SER A 106 -20.29 2.87 -9.07
C SER A 106 -19.25 2.04 -8.31
N HIS A 107 -19.40 1.98 -6.99
CA HIS A 107 -18.72 1.01 -6.14
C HIS A 107 -19.26 -0.39 -6.43
N LEU A 108 -18.51 -1.20 -7.19
CA LEU A 108 -18.56 -2.65 -7.03
C LEU A 108 -17.22 -3.10 -6.44
N CYS A 109 -17.18 -3.18 -5.12
CA CYS A 109 -16.25 -4.06 -4.42
C CYS A 109 -17.08 -5.31 -4.07
N GLU A 110 -16.94 -6.36 -4.86
CA GLU A 110 -17.55 -7.65 -4.57
C GLU A 110 -16.65 -8.36 -3.56
N THR A 111 -17.17 -8.52 -2.34
CA THR A 111 -16.53 -9.28 -1.26
C THR A 111 -16.47 -10.74 -1.68
N VAL A 112 -15.26 -11.26 -1.93
CA VAL A 112 -15.06 -12.69 -2.18
C VAL A 112 -15.42 -13.44 -0.90
N ARG A 113 -16.45 -14.30 -0.99
CA ARG A 113 -16.79 -15.26 0.06
C ARG A 113 -15.78 -16.40 0.02
N GLU A 114 -15.18 -16.71 1.16
CA GLU A 114 -14.40 -17.93 1.37
C GLU A 114 -15.37 -19.11 1.37
N GLU A 115 -15.15 -20.10 0.50
CA GLU A 115 -15.83 -21.40 0.55
C GLU A 115 -14.87 -22.39 1.19
N ASP A 116 -15.37 -23.12 2.19
CA ASP A 116 -14.65 -24.05 3.05
C ASP A 116 -14.07 -25.25 2.28
N GLU A 117 -12.85 -25.67 2.65
CA GLU A 117 -12.22 -26.90 2.18
C GLU A 117 -12.86 -28.13 2.85
N GLU A 118 -13.47 -29.03 2.08
CA GLU A 118 -13.78 -30.40 2.53
C GLU A 118 -12.83 -31.41 1.87
N GLN A 119 -12.16 -32.21 2.72
CA GLN A 119 -11.25 -33.29 2.33
C GLN A 119 -11.97 -34.65 2.22
N GLU A 120 -11.58 -35.38 1.17
CA GLU A 120 -11.51 -36.84 0.98
C GLU A 120 -12.78 -37.72 0.95
N GLN A 121 -12.97 -38.47 -0.15
CA GLN A 121 -12.68 -39.91 -0.17
C GLN A 121 -12.72 -40.56 -1.56
N ASP A 122 -11.79 -41.51 -1.75
CA ASP A 122 -11.66 -42.49 -2.83
C ASP A 122 -12.97 -43.22 -3.18
N ASN A 123 -13.18 -43.48 -4.48
CA ASN A 123 -13.53 -44.83 -4.96
C ASN A 123 -13.31 -44.98 -6.48
N ASN A 124 -12.57 -46.04 -6.82
CA ASN A 124 -12.43 -46.62 -8.16
C ASN A 124 -13.80 -46.94 -8.78
N ASP A 125 -13.94 -46.72 -10.09
CA ASP A 125 -14.31 -47.82 -10.99
C ASP A 125 -14.07 -47.53 -12.49
N ASN A 126 -13.60 -48.57 -13.16
CA ASN A 126 -13.28 -48.68 -14.58
C ASN A 126 -14.52 -48.54 -15.48
N HIS A 127 -14.44 -47.69 -16.51
CA HIS A 127 -15.04 -48.02 -17.81
C HIS A 127 -14.31 -47.37 -19.00
N ASN A 128 -13.75 -48.24 -19.85
CA ASN A 128 -13.27 -47.91 -21.19
C ASN A 128 -14.45 -47.63 -22.13
N SER A 129 -14.46 -46.46 -22.77
CA SER A 129 -15.00 -46.33 -24.13
C SER A 129 -14.29 -45.21 -24.89
N SER A 130 -13.51 -45.61 -25.89
CA SER A 130 -12.98 -44.77 -26.95
C SER A 130 -14.08 -43.95 -27.63
N ILE A 131 -13.82 -42.68 -27.98
CA ILE A 131 -14.14 -42.06 -29.29
C ILE A 131 -13.69 -40.58 -29.33
N ASP A 132 -13.01 -40.27 -30.44
CA ASP A 132 -12.77 -38.98 -31.10
C ASP A 132 -11.97 -37.85 -30.44
N THR A 133 -10.69 -37.89 -30.79
CA THR A 133 -9.78 -36.76 -31.01
C THR A 133 -10.43 -35.65 -31.84
N GLN A 134 -10.93 -34.59 -31.19
CA GLN A 134 -11.15 -33.30 -31.83
C GLN A 134 -10.28 -32.22 -31.19
N LYS A 135 -9.26 -31.85 -31.95
CA LYS A 135 -8.42 -30.65 -31.78
C LYS A 135 -9.33 -29.42 -31.67
N PRO A 136 -9.26 -28.60 -30.61
CA PRO A 136 -10.01 -27.35 -30.60
C PRO A 136 -9.41 -26.42 -31.64
N THR A 137 -10.23 -26.20 -32.66
CA THR A 137 -10.13 -25.17 -33.68
C THR A 137 -9.87 -23.82 -33.02
N SER A 138 -8.81 -23.16 -33.49
CA SER A 138 -8.46 -21.79 -33.18
C SER A 138 -9.61 -20.85 -33.56
N SER A 139 -10.50 -20.61 -32.61
CA SER A 139 -11.37 -19.44 -32.62
C SER A 139 -10.48 -18.22 -32.35
N ASN A 140 -10.27 -17.41 -33.39
CA ASN A 140 -9.76 -16.05 -33.28
C ASN A 140 -10.72 -15.24 -32.40
N VAL A 141 -10.56 -15.34 -31.08
CA VAL A 141 -11.01 -14.31 -30.16
C VAL A 141 -9.99 -13.21 -30.34
N SER A 142 -10.42 -12.07 -30.87
CA SER A 142 -9.68 -10.82 -30.76
C SER A 142 -9.49 -10.54 -29.27
N ASN A 143 -8.42 -11.10 -28.69
CA ASN A 143 -7.96 -10.77 -27.36
C ASN A 143 -7.54 -9.30 -27.44
N GLU A 144 -8.46 -8.40 -27.17
CA GLU A 144 -8.09 -7.09 -26.64
C GLU A 144 -7.29 -7.41 -25.39
N ILE A 145 -5.96 -7.42 -25.52
CA ILE A 145 -5.07 -7.61 -24.39
C ILE A 145 -5.31 -6.39 -23.51
N ASN A 146 -6.15 -6.58 -22.49
CA ASN A 146 -6.36 -5.60 -21.45
C ASN A 146 -5.02 -5.38 -20.76
N LYS A 147 -4.27 -4.40 -21.26
CA LYS A 147 -3.01 -3.99 -20.65
C LYS A 147 -3.33 -3.19 -19.40
N TYR A 148 -2.51 -3.34 -18.39
CA TYR A 148 -2.59 -2.60 -17.15
C TYR A 148 -1.48 -1.57 -17.11
N THR A 149 -1.74 -0.42 -16.50
CA THR A 149 -0.73 0.60 -16.20
C THR A 149 -0.82 1.02 -14.75
N TRP A 150 0.18 1.74 -14.25
CA TRP A 150 0.14 2.29 -12.89
C TRP A 150 -1.05 3.24 -12.75
N ARG A 151 -1.80 3.09 -11.65
CA ARG A 151 -2.96 3.93 -11.35
C ARG A 151 -2.62 5.42 -11.27
N ILE A 152 -1.41 5.73 -10.81
CA ILE A 152 -0.91 7.09 -10.71
C ILE A 152 0.51 7.21 -11.23
N ASP A 153 0.75 8.25 -12.03
CA ASP A 153 2.09 8.72 -12.34
C ASP A 153 2.61 9.57 -11.17
N LEU A 154 3.27 8.90 -10.22
CA LEU A 154 3.78 9.52 -9.01
C LEU A 154 4.81 10.62 -9.30
N SER A 155 5.52 10.56 -10.43
CA SER A 155 6.53 11.57 -10.79
C SER A 155 5.94 12.98 -10.89
N LYS A 156 4.67 13.10 -11.30
CA LYS A 156 3.95 14.38 -11.39
C LYS A 156 3.72 15.06 -10.03
N THR A 157 3.87 14.31 -8.95
CA THR A 157 3.70 14.80 -7.58
C THR A 157 5.00 15.31 -6.94
N GLU A 158 6.14 15.25 -7.66
CA GLU A 158 7.47 15.63 -7.15
C GLU A 158 7.52 17.01 -6.51
N LYS A 159 6.85 17.99 -7.12
CA LYS A 159 6.75 19.37 -6.61
C LYS A 159 6.21 19.47 -5.18
N PHE A 160 5.50 18.44 -4.71
CA PHE A 160 4.92 18.39 -3.37
C PHE A 160 5.79 17.63 -2.36
N TRP A 161 6.72 16.77 -2.81
CA TRP A 161 7.45 15.85 -1.93
C TRP A 161 8.24 16.57 -0.86
N LYS A 162 8.97 17.63 -1.23
CA LYS A 162 9.71 18.45 -0.26
C LYS A 162 8.80 19.00 0.83
N GLY A 163 7.59 19.44 0.47
CA GLY A 163 6.59 19.97 1.41
C GLY A 163 6.03 18.91 2.36
N TRP A 164 6.01 17.63 1.96
CA TRP A 164 5.57 16.54 2.83
C TRP A 164 6.58 16.23 3.93
N PHE A 165 7.88 16.36 3.65
CA PHE A 165 8.93 15.89 4.57
C PHE A 165 9.68 17.00 5.31
N SER A 166 9.74 18.22 4.78
CA SER A 166 10.49 19.31 5.43
C SER A 166 9.90 19.67 6.79
N GLY A 167 10.71 19.61 7.83
CA GLY A 167 10.31 19.87 9.22
C GLY A 167 9.41 18.79 9.83
N LEU A 168 9.22 17.65 9.15
CA LEU A 168 8.30 16.60 9.58
C LEU A 168 8.67 16.01 10.94
N SER A 169 9.96 15.83 11.22
CA SER A 169 10.40 15.23 12.49
C SER A 169 10.05 16.12 13.68
N LYS A 170 10.25 17.43 13.56
CA LYS A 170 9.84 18.40 14.59
C LYS A 170 8.31 18.48 14.70
N LEU A 171 7.61 18.42 13.58
CA LEU A 171 6.16 18.48 13.55
C LEU A 171 5.54 17.28 14.28
N PHE A 172 6.04 16.07 14.01
CA PHE A 172 5.67 14.84 14.71
C PHE A 172 5.90 14.96 16.21
N LEU A 173 7.08 15.41 16.63
CA LEU A 173 7.39 15.60 18.06
C LEU A 173 6.51 16.65 18.74
N SER A 174 5.96 17.61 17.99
CA SER A 174 5.07 18.67 18.49
C SER A 174 3.60 18.26 18.60
N CYS A 175 3.23 17.05 18.18
CA CYS A 175 1.87 16.52 18.33
C CYS A 175 1.65 16.06 19.79
N GLU A 176 0.51 16.44 20.37
CA GLU A 176 0.23 16.28 21.82
C GLU A 176 -0.27 14.87 22.19
N CYS A 177 -0.65 14.05 21.22
CA CYS A 177 -1.12 12.69 21.43
C CYS A 177 0.04 11.70 21.64
N PRO A 178 -0.24 10.52 22.25
CA PRO A 178 0.62 9.34 22.18
C PRO A 178 1.08 9.05 20.75
N LYS A 179 2.36 8.71 20.60
CA LYS A 179 3.01 8.54 19.30
C LYS A 179 3.74 7.21 19.22
N LEU A 180 3.56 6.51 18.10
CA LEU A 180 4.28 5.30 17.74
C LEU A 180 5.03 5.51 16.42
N LEU A 181 6.31 5.17 16.38
CA LEU A 181 7.13 5.14 15.17
C LEU A 181 7.60 3.71 14.91
N LEU A 182 7.19 3.13 13.79
CA LEU A 182 7.63 1.82 13.33
C LEU A 182 8.68 1.99 12.23
N LEU A 183 9.85 1.36 12.35
CA LEU A 183 10.93 1.45 11.37
C LEU A 183 11.36 0.08 10.87
N ALA A 184 11.74 -0.03 9.60
CA ALA A 184 12.37 -1.25 9.09
C ALA A 184 13.80 -1.48 9.65
N GLY A 185 14.46 -0.41 10.11
CA GLY A 185 15.80 -0.42 10.69
C GLY A 185 16.11 0.87 11.45
N VAL A 186 17.00 0.79 12.45
CA VAL A 186 17.37 1.92 13.33
C VAL A 186 18.19 3.01 12.63
N ASP A 187 18.88 2.67 11.55
CA ASP A 187 19.78 3.57 10.81
C ASP A 187 19.07 4.74 10.13
N ARG A 188 17.75 4.81 10.25
CA ARG A 188 16.89 5.79 9.58
C ARG A 188 16.58 7.02 10.43
N LEU A 189 16.86 6.99 11.73
CA LEU A 189 16.56 8.11 12.64
C LEU A 189 17.45 9.33 12.35
N ASP A 190 16.83 10.50 12.23
CA ASP A 190 17.55 11.76 12.17
C ASP A 190 17.86 12.30 13.57
N ARG A 191 18.59 13.43 13.62
CA ARG A 191 19.00 14.06 14.88
C ARG A 191 17.80 14.44 15.76
N ASP A 192 16.72 14.95 15.19
CA ASP A 192 15.57 15.44 15.97
C ASP A 192 14.79 14.27 16.58
N LEU A 193 14.53 13.22 15.79
CA LEU A 193 13.88 11.99 16.29
C LEU A 193 14.78 11.22 17.26
N THR A 194 16.10 11.19 17.05
CA THR A 194 17.03 10.56 18.01
C THR A 194 16.95 11.23 19.37
N VAL A 195 17.00 12.57 19.42
CA VAL A 195 16.84 13.32 20.67
C VAL A 195 15.44 13.12 21.27
N GLY A 196 14.40 13.13 20.45
CA GLY A 196 13.03 12.89 20.90
C GLY A 196 12.83 11.49 21.51
N GLN A 197 13.45 10.48 20.91
CA GLN A 197 13.42 9.11 21.37
C GLN A 197 14.15 8.95 22.71
N MET A 198 15.35 9.52 22.83
CA MET A 198 16.11 9.54 24.09
C MET A 198 15.37 10.28 25.23
N GLN A 199 14.52 11.24 24.88
CA GLN A 199 13.65 11.95 25.83
C GLN A 199 12.34 11.22 26.13
N GLY A 200 12.08 10.06 25.52
CA GLY A 200 10.85 9.29 25.69
C GLY A 200 9.60 9.97 25.13
N LYS A 201 9.74 10.84 24.11
CA LYS A 201 8.61 11.61 23.54
C LYS A 201 7.66 10.78 22.68
N PHE A 202 8.11 9.61 22.22
CA PHE A 202 7.32 8.66 21.44
C PHE A 202 7.81 7.24 21.71
N GLN A 203 6.98 6.26 21.40
CA GLN A 203 7.36 4.86 21.39
C GLN A 203 7.94 4.51 20.03
N MET A 204 9.05 3.78 20.00
CA MET A 204 9.64 3.28 18.77
C MET A 204 9.63 1.75 18.77
N HIS A 205 9.39 1.16 17.61
CA HIS A 205 9.62 -0.26 17.38
C HIS A 205 10.33 -0.47 16.04
N VAL A 206 11.22 -1.44 16.01
CA VAL A 206 11.96 -1.82 14.80
C VAL A 206 11.43 -3.16 14.35
N VAL A 207 10.99 -3.23 13.10
CA VAL A 207 10.47 -4.45 12.45
C VAL A 207 11.52 -4.91 11.45
N PRO A 208 12.53 -5.68 11.91
CA PRO A 208 13.67 -6.05 11.08
C PRO A 208 13.23 -6.93 9.91
N LYS A 209 14.08 -7.02 8.88
CA LYS A 209 13.83 -7.82 7.66
C LYS A 209 12.65 -7.34 6.81
N SER A 210 12.10 -6.16 7.10
CA SER A 210 11.14 -5.48 6.23
C SER A 210 11.84 -4.68 5.13
N GLY A 211 11.20 -4.58 3.97
CA GLY A 211 11.61 -3.76 2.84
C GLY A 211 11.01 -2.36 2.91
N HIS A 212 10.37 -1.92 1.83
CA HIS A 212 9.81 -0.56 1.71
C HIS A 212 8.43 -0.44 2.38
N ALA A 213 7.63 -1.50 2.34
CA ALA A 213 6.27 -1.52 2.89
C ALA A 213 6.23 -2.46 4.11
N VAL A 214 6.70 -1.96 5.26
CA VAL A 214 6.80 -2.75 6.51
C VAL A 214 5.50 -3.47 6.89
N HIS A 215 4.36 -2.80 6.68
CA HIS A 215 3.04 -3.33 6.97
C HIS A 215 2.56 -4.39 5.96
N GLU A 216 3.10 -4.42 4.74
CA GLU A 216 2.84 -5.51 3.79
C GLU A 216 3.79 -6.68 4.04
N ASP A 217 5.05 -6.40 4.39
CA ASP A 217 6.10 -7.40 4.57
C ASP A 217 5.98 -8.18 5.88
N ALA A 218 5.57 -7.52 6.96
CA ALA A 218 5.44 -8.12 8.29
C ALA A 218 4.12 -7.67 8.96
N PRO A 219 2.96 -8.02 8.38
CA PRO A 219 1.66 -7.52 8.85
C PRO A 219 1.36 -7.92 10.30
N GLU A 220 1.67 -9.15 10.70
CA GLU A 220 1.46 -9.65 12.08
C GLU A 220 2.27 -8.83 13.10
N GLN A 221 3.57 -8.64 12.86
CA GLN A 221 4.41 -7.85 13.78
C GLN A 221 3.95 -6.39 13.88
N VAL A 222 3.52 -5.79 12.76
CA VAL A 222 2.97 -4.44 12.76
C VAL A 222 1.66 -4.39 13.56
N ALA A 223 0.78 -5.38 13.39
CA ALA A 223 -0.46 -5.49 14.14
C ALA A 223 -0.20 -5.63 15.64
N ASP A 224 0.72 -6.52 16.04
CA ASP A 224 1.10 -6.72 17.44
C ASP A 224 1.64 -5.44 18.07
N CYS A 225 2.52 -4.71 17.36
CA CYS A 225 3.06 -3.44 17.84
C CYS A 225 1.97 -2.39 18.05
N ILE A 226 1.04 -2.27 17.10
CA ILE A 226 -0.06 -1.30 17.18
C ILE A 226 -1.03 -1.71 18.28
N ALA A 227 -1.45 -2.97 18.35
CA ALA A 227 -2.35 -3.47 19.38
C ALA A 227 -1.78 -3.23 20.79
N SER A 228 -0.50 -3.57 20.98
CA SER A 228 0.21 -3.38 22.26
C SER A 228 0.28 -1.91 22.65
N PHE A 229 0.54 -1.03 21.69
CA PHE A 229 0.53 0.42 21.89
C PHE A 229 -0.87 0.93 22.27
N LEU A 230 -1.92 0.52 21.56
CA LEU A 230 -3.29 0.95 21.84
C LEU A 230 -3.77 0.46 23.22
N VAL A 231 -3.50 -0.79 23.58
CA VAL A 231 -3.83 -1.36 24.90
C VAL A 231 -3.04 -0.66 26.01
N ARG A 232 -1.74 -0.41 25.81
CA ARG A 232 -0.89 0.33 26.77
C ARG A 232 -1.44 1.73 27.06
N HIS A 233 -1.95 2.40 26.04
CA HIS A 233 -2.55 3.73 26.16
C HIS A 233 -4.05 3.70 26.55
N LYS A 234 -4.61 2.51 26.82
CA LYS A 234 -6.01 2.30 27.22
C LYS A 234 -7.02 2.83 26.20
N LEU A 235 -6.66 2.83 24.92
CA LEU A 235 -7.54 3.25 23.82
C LEU A 235 -8.46 2.13 23.36
N VAL A 236 -8.03 0.88 23.56
CA VAL A 236 -8.78 -0.34 23.23
C VAL A 236 -8.62 -1.37 24.33
N GLN A 237 -9.52 -2.36 24.34
CA GLN A 237 -9.39 -3.55 25.18
C GLN A 237 -8.97 -4.74 24.29
N PRO A 238 -8.13 -5.66 24.78
CA PRO A 238 -7.86 -6.90 24.07
C PRO A 238 -9.14 -7.73 23.98
N ASN A 239 -9.28 -8.47 22.87
CA ASN A 239 -10.42 -9.39 22.69
C ASN A 239 -10.30 -10.60 23.62
N ASP A 240 -9.07 -11.07 23.86
CA ASP A 240 -8.77 -12.23 24.70
C ASP A 240 -7.88 -11.83 25.89
N ASP A 241 -8.16 -12.41 27.06
CA ASP A 241 -7.37 -12.22 28.29
C ASP A 241 -5.93 -12.77 28.16
N SER A 242 -5.64 -13.54 27.11
CA SER A 242 -4.32 -14.10 26.81
C SER A 242 -3.40 -13.13 26.06
N PHE A 243 -3.87 -11.93 25.68
CA PHE A 243 -3.07 -10.97 24.93
C PHE A 243 -1.80 -10.56 25.70
N GLN A 244 -0.64 -10.96 25.16
CA GLN A 244 0.65 -10.55 25.67
C GLN A 244 1.20 -9.42 24.81
N GLY A 245 1.05 -8.18 25.29
CA GLY A 245 1.55 -7.02 24.57
C GLY A 245 3.07 -7.06 24.38
N THR A 246 3.53 -6.71 23.18
CA THR A 246 4.93 -6.52 22.86
C THR A 246 5.47 -5.30 23.62
N LEU A 247 6.52 -5.51 24.42
CA LEU A 247 7.21 -4.41 25.09
C LEU A 247 8.05 -3.61 24.07
N PRO A 248 8.19 -2.29 24.22
CA PRO A 248 9.04 -1.50 23.33
C PRO A 248 10.48 -2.07 23.34
N GLY A 249 11.07 -2.25 22.16
CA GLY A 249 12.50 -2.55 22.05
C GLY A 249 13.33 -1.34 22.48
N CYS A 250 14.30 -1.57 23.37
CA CYS A 250 15.27 -0.57 23.83
C CYS A 250 16.25 -0.20 22.71
#